data_AF-A0A6G8U5Z3-F1
#
_entry.id   AF-A0A6G8U5Z3-F1
#
_cell.length_a   1.000
_cell.length_b   1.000
_cell.length_c   1.000
_cell.angle_alpha   90.00
_cell.angle_beta   90.00
_cell.angle_gamma   90.00
#
_symmetry.space_group_name_H-M   'P 1'
#
loop_
_entity.id
_entity.type
_entity.pdbx_description
1 polymer ?
#
loop_
_entity_poly.entity_id
_entity_poly.type
_entity_poly.pdbx_seq_one_letter_code
_entity_poly.pdbx_strand_id
1 'polypeptide(L)' 'MRKLKTAKAVVAHLGGLPKVATLTDTNINTAKNWPGRKKAFPAATYVVMHRALRRRRATANPLLWGMRGLE' A
#
# COMPACT_ATOMS: atom_id res chain seq x y z
N MET A 1 13.11 10.28 3.76
CA MET A 1 12.18 9.26 3.20
C MET A 1 10.78 9.86 3.13
N ARG A 2 10.07 9.69 2.01
CA ARG A 2 8.72 10.25 1.85
C ARG A 2 7.70 9.41 2.66
N LYS A 3 6.95 10.03 3.57
CA LYS A 3 5.89 9.36 4.35
C LYS A 3 4.54 9.49 3.63
N LEU A 4 4.01 8.37 3.15
CA LEU A 4 2.73 8.28 2.45
C LEU A 4 1.61 8.02 3.47
N LYS A 5 0.69 8.98 3.61
CA LYS A 5 -0.40 8.92 4.60
C LYS A 5 -1.69 8.31 4.05
N THR A 6 -1.83 8.22 2.73
CA THR A 6 -3.06 7.76 2.07
C THR A 6 -2.79 6.60 1.12
N ALA A 7 -3.77 5.71 0.99
CA ALA A 7 -3.70 4.58 0.09
C ALA A 7 -3.54 5.01 -1.38
N LYS A 8 -4.23 6.08 -1.80
CA LYS A 8 -4.06 6.66 -3.15
C LYS A 8 -2.62 7.09 -3.40
N ALA A 9 -1.96 7.72 -2.42
CA ALA A 9 -0.55 8.11 -2.56
C ALA A 9 0.38 6.91 -2.62
N VAL A 10 0.12 5.85 -1.83
CA VAL A 10 0.86 4.58 -1.89
C VAL A 10 0.74 3.95 -3.28
N VAL A 11 -0.48 3.82 -3.78
CA VAL A 11 -0.74 3.21 -5.10
C VAL A 11 -0.09 4.02 -6.22
N ALA A 12 -0.28 5.35 -6.23
CA ALA A 12 0.36 6.22 -7.22
C ALA A 12 1.89 6.10 -7.17
N HIS A 13 2.48 6.09 -5.97
CA HIS A 13 3.92 6.01 -5.80
C HIS A 13 4.51 4.65 -6.20
N LEU A 14 3.73 3.56 -6.11
CA LEU A 14 4.14 2.22 -6.54
C LEU A 14 3.98 1.98 -8.06
N GLY A 15 3.41 2.94 -8.80
CA GLY A 15 3.21 2.84 -10.25
C GLY A 15 1.78 2.49 -10.65
N GLY A 16 0.81 2.77 -9.79
CA GLY A 16 -0.61 2.59 -10.05
C GLY A 16 -1.17 1.23 -9.62
N LEU A 17 -2.49 1.10 -9.77
CA LEU A 17 -3.25 -0.09 -9.42
C LEU A 17 -2.77 -1.38 -10.10
N PRO A 18 -2.46 -1.43 -11.41
CA PRO A 18 -1.98 -2.67 -12.02
C PRO A 18 -0.66 -3.15 -11.41
N LYS A 19 0.27 -2.22 -11.12
CA LYS A 19 1.55 -2.60 -10.51
C LYS A 19 1.38 -3.09 -9.07
N VAL A 20 0.47 -2.48 -8.32
CA VAL A 20 0.12 -2.91 -6.96
C VAL A 20 -0.58 -4.27 -6.98
N ALA A 21 -1.47 -4.52 -7.94
CA ALA A 21 -2.16 -5.78 -8.11
C ALA A 21 -1.17 -6.93 -8.36
N THR A 22 -0.26 -6.76 -9.33
CA THR A 22 0.83 -7.72 -9.58
C THR A 22 1.75 -7.89 -8.38
N LEU A 23 2.10 -6.80 -7.68
CA LEU A 23 3.01 -6.86 -6.53
C LEU A 23 2.43 -7.66 -5.36
N THR A 24 1.10 -7.62 -5.20
CA THR A 24 0.39 -8.23 -4.08
C THR A 24 -0.33 -9.52 -4.48
N ASP A 25 -0.11 -10.00 -5.71
CA ASP A 25 -0.78 -11.16 -6.30
C ASP A 25 -2.32 -11.10 -6.15
N THR A 26 -2.89 -9.89 -6.25
CA THR A 26 -4.34 -9.71 -6.14
C THR A 26 -4.95 -9.35 -7.49
N ASN A 27 -6.24 -9.64 -7.63
CA ASN A 27 -7.02 -9.18 -8.78
C ASN A 27 -7.08 -7.63 -8.83
N ILE A 28 -6.94 -7.05 -10.03
CA ILE A 28 -6.99 -5.59 -10.24
C ILE A 28 -8.31 -4.96 -9.77
N ASN A 29 -9.43 -5.69 -9.86
CA ASN A 29 -10.73 -5.22 -9.37
C ASN A 29 -10.74 -5.12 -7.83
N THR A 30 -10.06 -6.04 -7.14
CA THR A 30 -9.84 -5.94 -5.69
C THR A 30 -8.97 -4.74 -5.36
N ALA A 31 -7.87 -4.56 -6.09
CA ALA A 31 -6.96 -3.43 -5.88
C ALA A 31 -7.63 -2.07 -6.09
N LYS A 32 -8.54 -1.95 -7.08
CA LYS A 32 -9.34 -0.74 -7.33
C LYS A 32 -10.16 -0.28 -6.12
N ASN A 33 -10.56 -1.20 -5.24
CA ASN A 33 -11.35 -0.89 -4.05
C ASN A 33 -10.53 -0.39 -2.86
N TRP A 34 -9.19 -0.43 -2.92
CA TRP A 34 -8.31 -0.07 -1.81
C TRP A 34 -8.16 1.44 -1.56
N PRO A 35 -7.99 2.32 -2.58
CA PRO A 35 -7.68 3.74 -2.37
C PRO A 35 -8.73 4.52 -1.58
N GLY A 36 -9.97 4.04 -1.51
CA GLY A 36 -11.09 4.69 -0.82
C GLY A 36 -11.32 4.23 0.63
N ARG A 37 -10.57 3.26 1.15
CA ARG A 37 -10.80 2.68 2.49
C ARG A 37 -9.78 3.17 3.53
N LYS A 38 -10.21 3.37 4.78
CA LYS A 38 -9.31 3.68 5.92
C LYS A 38 -8.33 2.54 6.22
N LYS A 39 -8.81 1.28 6.20
CA LYS A 39 -7.99 0.06 6.10
C LYS A 39 -7.97 -0.40 4.65
N ALA A 40 -7.12 0.24 3.86
CA ALA A 40 -7.07 0.04 2.42
C ALA A 40 -6.49 -1.31 2.04
N PHE A 41 -5.44 -1.73 2.72
CA PHE A 41 -4.63 -2.87 2.32
C PHE A 41 -4.83 -4.05 3.28
N PRO A 42 -4.89 -5.29 2.79
CA PRO A 42 -4.85 -6.47 3.64
C PRO A 42 -3.51 -6.56 4.36
N ALA A 43 -3.49 -6.93 5.65
CA ALA A 43 -2.25 -6.99 6.44
C ALA A 43 -1.15 -7.87 5.79
N ALA A 44 -1.54 -8.94 5.11
CA ALA A 44 -0.62 -9.83 4.37
C ALA A 44 0.22 -9.12 3.30
N THR A 45 -0.28 -8.00 2.73
CA THR A 45 0.45 -7.26 1.70
C THR A 45 1.49 -6.27 2.26
N TYR A 46 1.54 -6.11 3.58
CA TYR A 46 2.40 -5.12 4.22
C TYR A 46 3.87 -5.32 3.86
N VAL A 47 4.39 -6.54 4.04
CA VAL A 47 5.81 -6.83 3.82
C VAL A 47 6.22 -6.54 2.37
N VAL A 48 5.42 -7.00 1.40
CA VAL A 48 5.75 -6.83 -0.02
C VAL A 48 5.63 -5.37 -0.47
N MET A 49 4.58 -4.66 -0.05
CA MET A 49 4.38 -3.25 -0.39
C MET A 49 5.40 -2.35 0.31
N HIS A 50 5.68 -2.59 1.59
CA HIS A 50 6.66 -1.83 2.35
C HIS A 50 8.08 -2.02 1.79
N ARG A 51 8.45 -3.24 1.36
CA ARG A 51 9.72 -3.48 0.68
C ARG A 51 9.81 -2.72 -0.65
N ALA A 52 8.73 -2.69 -1.44
CA ALA A 52 8.68 -1.94 -2.69
C ALA A 52 8.75 -0.41 -2.46
N LEU A 53 8.10 0.09 -1.41
CA LEU A 53 8.19 1.49 -0.99
C LEU A 53 9.61 1.87 -0.55
N ARG A 54 10.27 1.02 0.26
CA ARG A 54 11.66 1.26 0.70
C ARG A 54 12.63 1.36 -0.47
N ARG A 55 12.48 0.49 -1.49
CA ARG A 55 13.28 0.57 -2.73
C ARG A 55 13.13 1.92 -3.44
N ARG A 56 11.99 2.60 -3.27
CA ARG A 56 11.69 3.94 -3.82
C ARG A 56 11.92 5.07 -2.80
N ARG A 57 12.64 4.80 -1.70
CA ARG A 57 12.92 5.76 -0.60
C ARG A 57 11.66 6.36 0.04
N ALA A 58 10.56 5.59 0.04
CA ALA A 58 9.28 5.93 0.66
C ALA A 58 8.90 4.94 1.76
N THR A 59 8.02 5.38 2.64
CA THR A 59 7.34 4.55 3.65
C THR A 59 5.86 4.95 3.68
N ALA A 60 5.01 4.08 4.23
CA ALA A 60 3.58 4.33 4.34
C ALA A 60 3.11 4.10 5.76
N ASN A 61 2.03 4.77 6.14
CA ASN A 61 1.45 4.62 7.47
C ASN A 61 0.93 3.18 7.67
N PRO A 62 1.40 2.43 8.69
CA PRO A 62 0.95 1.07 8.99
C PRO A 62 -0.56 0.95 9.22
N LEU A 63 -1.22 2.05 9.63
CA LEU A 63 -2.68 2.11 9.79
C LEU A 63 -3.43 1.78 8.49
N LEU A 64 -2.82 2.00 7.31
CA LEU A 64 -3.40 1.63 6.02
C LEU A 64 -3.55 0.11 5.85
N TRP A 65 -2.73 -0.68 6.55
CA TRP A 65 -2.82 -2.14 6.65
C TRP A 65 -3.61 -2.59 7.90
N GLY A 66 -4.18 -1.64 8.64
CA GLY A 66 -4.93 -1.89 9.86
C GLY A 66 -4.09 -2.31 11.06
N MET A 67 -2.77 -2.12 11.00
CA MET A 67 -1.85 -2.38 12.11
C MET A 67 -1.93 -1.22 13.11
N ARG A 68 -2.28 -1.51 14.36
CA ARG A 68 -2.24 -0.56 15.49
C ARG A 68 -1.01 -0.89 16.35
N GLY A 69 -0.31 0.13 16.86
CA GLY A 69 0.86 -0.04 17.75
C GLY A 69 2.24 0.10 17.08
N LEU A 70 2.30 0.49 15.80
CA LEU A 70 3.54 0.88 15.11
C LEU A 70 3.55 2.41 14.97
N GLU A 71 3.60 3.12 16.09
CA GLU A 71 3.88 4.57 16.12
C GLU A 71 5.38 4.84 16.17
#